data_AF-A0A7W0LW30-F1
#
_entry.id   AF-A0A7W0LW30-F1
#
_cell.length_a   1.000
_cell.length_b   1.000
_cell.length_c   1.000
_cell.angle_alpha   90.00
_cell.angle_beta   90.00
_cell.angle_gamma   90.00
#
_symmetry.space_group_name_H-M   'P 1'
#
loop_
_entity.id
_entity.type
_entity.pdbx_description
1 polymer ?
#
loop_
_entity_poly.entity_id
_entity_poly.type
_entity_poly.pdbx_seq_one_letter_code
_entity_poly.pdbx_strand_id
1 'polypeptide(L)'
;MISSTTAPGDALHLFADAASPAFSSPVAVDAPEPRAPLDPGPEPAYRRRERLREERAALVSQLARSRKQEHRAVNAWINREVGLRTVGDATAEQLAHAIERLRRELRGPIA
;
A
#
# COMPACT_ATOMS: atom_id res chain seq x y z
N MET A 1 32.34 22.24 43.23
CA MET A 1 31.23 23.08 42.73
C MET A 1 30.78 22.55 41.39
N ILE A 2 29.47 22.70 41.10
CA ILE A 2 28.64 22.26 39.95
C ILE A 2 28.18 20.78 40.02
N SER A 3 27.00 20.50 40.60
CA SER A 3 25.61 20.61 40.08
C SER A 3 25.21 19.32 39.35
N SER A 4 24.54 18.39 40.03
CA SER A 4 23.08 18.28 40.22
C SER A 4 22.44 17.33 39.19
N THR A 5 22.11 16.14 39.69
CA THR A 5 21.30 15.11 39.03
C THR A 5 19.90 15.65 38.76
N THR A 6 19.36 15.42 37.56
CA THR A 6 17.93 15.67 37.27
C THR A 6 17.36 14.41 36.65
N ALA A 7 16.30 13.89 37.26
CA ALA A 7 15.65 12.64 36.88
C ALA A 7 14.68 12.88 35.71
N PRO A 8 14.58 11.94 34.75
CA PRO A 8 13.66 12.07 33.62
C PRO A 8 12.25 11.63 34.06
N GLY A 9 11.55 12.50 34.78
CA GLY A 9 10.15 12.28 35.17
C GLY A 9 9.22 13.46 34.88
N ASP A 10 9.77 14.65 34.59
CA ASP A 10 9.02 15.91 34.70
C ASP A 10 8.77 16.62 33.36
N ALA A 11 8.84 15.89 32.25
CA ALA A 11 8.76 16.48 30.90
C ALA A 11 7.37 16.35 30.22
N LEU A 12 6.37 15.73 30.87
CA LEU A 12 5.08 15.42 30.21
C LEU A 12 3.86 16.15 30.74
N HIS A 13 3.99 17.08 31.71
CA HIS A 13 2.84 17.76 32.31
C HIS A 13 2.61 19.21 31.84
N LEU A 14 3.31 19.71 30.82
CA LEU A 14 3.21 21.12 30.38
C LEU A 14 2.11 21.40 29.33
N PHE A 15 1.28 20.42 28.98
CA PHE A 15 0.16 20.61 28.04
C PHE A 15 -1.22 20.37 28.65
N ALA A 16 -1.30 20.20 29.97
CA ALA A 16 -2.57 20.13 30.68
C ALA A 16 -2.75 21.43 31.49
N ASP A 17 -3.35 22.44 30.87
CA ASP A 17 -4.61 23.04 31.34
C ASP A 17 -4.91 24.33 30.57
N ALA A 18 -6.00 24.32 29.84
CA ALA A 18 -6.75 25.52 29.49
C ALA A 18 -8.22 25.13 29.48
N ALA A 19 -8.77 24.94 30.69
CA ALA A 19 -10.20 24.94 30.96
C ALA A 19 -10.92 25.97 30.08
N SER A 20 -11.72 25.49 29.14
CA SER A 20 -12.66 26.29 28.35
C SER A 20 -14.09 26.06 28.84
N PRO A 21 -14.94 27.11 28.85
CA PRO A 21 -16.15 27.16 29.65
C PRO A 21 -17.26 26.23 29.14
N ALA A 22 -18.08 25.77 30.09
CA ALA A 22 -19.26 24.96 29.86
C ALA A 22 -20.28 25.69 28.97
N PHE A 23 -20.46 25.22 27.74
CA PHE A 23 -21.65 25.51 26.95
C PHE A 23 -22.70 24.43 27.23
N SER A 24 -23.75 24.82 27.94
CA SER A 24 -24.95 24.00 28.09
C SER A 24 -25.83 24.20 26.84
N SER A 25 -26.20 23.11 26.18
CA SER A 25 -27.30 23.06 25.22
C SER A 25 -27.92 21.67 25.26
N PRO A 26 -29.23 21.52 25.53
CA PRO A 26 -29.89 20.22 25.55
C PRO A 26 -30.39 19.88 24.15
N VAL A 27 -29.84 18.84 23.53
CA VAL A 27 -30.43 18.22 22.34
C VAL A 27 -30.35 16.71 22.51
N ALA A 28 -31.52 16.08 22.53
CA ALA A 28 -31.70 14.64 22.53
C ALA A 28 -30.93 14.02 21.35
N VAL A 29 -30.14 12.98 21.62
CA VAL A 29 -29.54 12.17 20.56
C VAL A 29 -30.13 10.77 20.65
N ASP A 30 -31.01 10.56 19.68
CA ASP A 30 -31.58 9.32 19.23
C ASP A 30 -30.56 8.18 19.19
N ALA A 31 -31.02 6.96 19.44
CA ALA A 31 -30.18 5.77 19.51
C ALA A 31 -29.36 5.58 18.21
N PRO A 32 -28.09 5.14 18.29
CA PRO A 32 -27.33 4.85 17.08
C PRO A 32 -27.91 3.61 16.40
N GLU A 33 -28.75 3.84 15.40
CA GLU A 33 -29.07 2.85 14.38
C GLU A 33 -27.75 2.40 13.73
N PRO A 34 -27.49 1.08 13.58
CA PRO A 34 -26.28 0.60 12.96
C PRO A 34 -26.26 1.05 11.50
N ARG A 35 -25.48 2.10 11.21
CA ARG A 35 -25.16 2.52 9.85
C ARG A 35 -24.62 1.32 9.10
N ALA A 36 -25.41 0.82 8.14
CA ALA A 36 -24.94 -0.15 7.17
C ALA A 36 -23.60 0.33 6.59
N PRO A 37 -22.61 -0.56 6.43
CA PRO A 37 -21.32 -0.16 5.89
C PRO A 37 -21.54 0.50 4.53
N LEU A 38 -21.13 1.77 4.41
CA LEU A 38 -21.09 2.45 3.13
C LEU A 38 -20.27 1.56 2.20
N ASP A 39 -20.92 1.13 1.11
CA ASP A 39 -20.29 0.44 0.01
C ASP A 39 -18.97 1.16 -0.31
N PRO A 40 -17.79 0.50 -0.17
CA PRO A 40 -16.54 1.19 -0.39
C PRO A 40 -16.55 1.67 -1.84
N GLY A 41 -16.66 2.99 -2.01
CA GLY A 41 -16.73 3.63 -3.32
C GLY A 41 -15.61 3.16 -4.25
N PRO A 42 -15.72 3.45 -5.57
CA PRO A 42 -14.80 2.94 -6.58
C PRO A 42 -13.34 3.12 -6.14
N GLU A 43 -12.60 2.00 -6.10
CA GLU A 43 -11.23 1.98 -5.59
C GLU A 43 -10.36 3.02 -6.33
N PRO A 44 -9.56 3.85 -5.62
CA PRO A 44 -8.71 4.82 -6.27
C PRO A 44 -7.77 4.14 -7.28
N ALA A 45 -7.68 4.68 -8.50
CA ALA A 45 -6.88 4.10 -9.59
C ALA A 45 -5.42 3.82 -9.20
N TYR A 46 -4.86 4.60 -8.26
CA TYR A 46 -3.54 4.35 -7.68
C TYR A 46 -3.45 3.01 -6.93
N ARG A 47 -4.43 2.70 -6.07
CA ARG A 47 -4.45 1.43 -5.33
C ARG A 47 -4.57 0.23 -6.25
N ARG A 48 -5.39 0.35 -7.31
CA ARG A 48 -5.48 -0.66 -8.36
C ARG A 48 -4.13 -0.92 -9.03
N ARG A 49 -3.38 0.14 -9.38
CA ARG A 49 -2.03 -0.01 -9.95
C ARG A 49 -1.07 -0.69 -8.97
N GLU A 50 -1.13 -0.34 -7.70
CA GLU A 50 -0.23 -0.92 -6.69
C GLU A 50 -0.46 -2.43 -6.53
N ARG A 51 -1.72 -2.85 -6.42
CA ARG A 51 -2.10 -4.29 -6.41
C ARG A 51 -1.55 -5.03 -7.63
N LEU A 52 -1.68 -4.44 -8.82
CA LEU A 52 -1.16 -5.02 -10.05
C LEU A 52 0.39 -5.08 -10.06
N ARG A 53 1.08 -4.12 -9.43
CA ARG A 53 2.55 -4.16 -9.30
C ARG A 53 3.00 -5.29 -8.40
N GLU A 54 2.34 -5.45 -7.25
CA GLU A 54 2.59 -6.53 -6.30
C GLU A 54 2.38 -7.90 -6.95
N GLU A 55 1.23 -8.08 -7.62
CA GLU A 55 0.93 -9.31 -8.35
C GLU A 55 1.97 -9.60 -9.43
N ARG A 56 2.31 -8.59 -10.24
CA ARG A 56 3.36 -8.71 -11.26
C ARG A 56 4.69 -9.12 -10.63
N ALA A 57 5.09 -8.51 -9.51
CA ALA A 57 6.35 -8.83 -8.82
C ALA A 57 6.36 -10.28 -8.31
N ALA A 58 5.25 -10.76 -7.76
CA ALA A 58 5.11 -12.15 -7.32
C ALA A 58 5.27 -13.14 -8.48
N LEU A 59 4.65 -12.86 -9.63
CA LEU A 59 4.76 -13.69 -10.83
C LEU A 59 6.17 -13.66 -11.44
N VAL A 60 6.83 -12.50 -11.47
CA VAL A 60 8.23 -12.41 -11.90
C VAL A 60 9.12 -13.26 -11.01
N SER A 61 8.94 -13.18 -9.69
CA SER A 61 9.68 -14.00 -8.72
C SER A 61 9.43 -15.50 -8.89
N GLN A 62 8.20 -15.89 -9.24
CA GLN A 62 7.87 -17.29 -9.52
C GLN A 62 8.52 -17.76 -10.82
N LEU A 63 8.43 -16.96 -11.89
CA LEU A 63 9.01 -17.30 -13.19
C LEU A 63 10.53 -17.38 -13.12
N ALA A 64 11.18 -16.42 -12.46
CA ALA A 64 12.62 -16.41 -12.22
C ALA A 64 13.10 -17.70 -11.55
N ARG A 65 12.40 -18.15 -10.50
CA ARG A 65 12.69 -19.43 -9.83
C ARG A 65 12.48 -20.62 -10.75
N SER A 66 11.38 -20.66 -11.49
CA SER A 66 11.07 -21.79 -12.39
C SER A 66 12.11 -21.95 -13.51
N ARG A 67 12.65 -20.84 -14.03
CA ARG A 67 13.63 -20.81 -15.13
C ARG A 67 15.08 -20.72 -14.66
N LYS A 68 15.32 -20.68 -13.35
CA LYS A 68 16.64 -20.43 -12.74
C LYS A 68 17.33 -19.16 -13.30
N GLN A 69 16.53 -18.12 -13.57
CA GLN A 69 17.01 -16.83 -14.08
C GLN A 69 17.02 -15.78 -12.97
N GLU A 70 17.86 -14.75 -13.13
CA GLU A 70 17.84 -13.61 -12.22
C GLU A 70 16.55 -12.81 -12.36
N HIS A 71 16.01 -12.34 -11.23
CA HIS A 71 14.80 -11.51 -11.19
C HIS A 71 14.92 -10.26 -12.08
N ARG A 72 16.11 -9.65 -12.16
CA ARG A 72 16.37 -8.48 -13.02
C ARG A 72 16.24 -8.83 -14.51
N ALA A 73 16.72 -10.01 -14.93
CA ALA A 73 16.64 -10.45 -16.31
C ALA A 73 15.18 -10.66 -16.75
N VAL A 74 14.37 -11.32 -15.91
CA VAL A 74 12.94 -11.51 -16.17
C VAL A 74 12.20 -10.17 -16.22
N ASN A 75 12.51 -9.24 -15.30
CA ASN A 75 11.94 -7.89 -15.31
C ASN A 75 12.28 -7.12 -16.59
N ALA A 76 13.53 -7.18 -17.04
CA ALA A 76 13.96 -6.53 -18.28
C ALA A 76 13.27 -7.14 -19.51
N TRP A 77 13.15 -8.46 -19.54
CA TRP A 77 12.45 -9.18 -20.61
C TRP A 77 10.97 -8.77 -20.69
N ILE A 78 10.21 -8.84 -19.59
CA ILE A 78 8.79 -8.50 -19.61
C ILE A 78 8.55 -7.01 -19.90
N ASN A 79 9.44 -6.13 -19.45
CA ASN A 79 9.35 -4.71 -19.78
C ASN A 79 9.55 -4.47 -21.27
N ARG A 80 10.51 -5.16 -21.91
CA ARG A 80 10.69 -5.09 -23.37
C ARG A 80 9.48 -5.65 -24.12
N GLU A 81 8.94 -6.77 -23.67
CA GLU A 81 7.78 -7.43 -24.28
C GLU A 81 6.52 -6.54 -24.28
N VAL A 82 6.29 -5.79 -23.20
CA VAL A 82 5.12 -4.91 -23.03
C VAL A 82 5.42 -3.45 -23.47
N GLY A 83 6.66 -3.14 -23.86
CA GLY A 83 7.05 -1.78 -24.25
C GLY A 83 7.17 -0.78 -23.09
N LEU A 84 7.46 -1.26 -21.88
CA LEU A 84 7.65 -0.45 -20.68
C LEU A 84 9.11 -0.01 -20.50
N ARG A 85 9.33 1.28 -20.20
CA ARG A 85 10.63 1.77 -19.73
C ARG A 85 10.87 1.35 -18.28
N THR A 86 9.91 1.66 -17.41
CA THR A 86 9.94 1.33 -15.99
C THR A 86 8.56 0.81 -15.56
N VAL A 87 8.51 0.04 -14.48
CA VAL A 87 7.24 -0.43 -13.89
C VAL A 87 6.54 0.71 -13.12
N GLY A 88 7.32 1.68 -12.63
CA GLY A 88 6.84 2.84 -11.88
C GLY A 88 5.97 3.80 -12.72
N ASP A 89 6.16 3.81 -14.04
CA ASP A 89 5.38 4.65 -14.96
C ASP A 89 4.29 3.86 -15.69
N ALA A 90 4.15 2.56 -15.39
CA ALA A 90 3.21 1.69 -16.10
C ALA A 90 1.75 2.01 -15.76
N THR A 91 0.91 2.04 -16.79
CA THR A 91 -0.55 2.12 -16.65
C THR A 91 -1.14 0.81 -16.13
N ALA A 92 -2.37 0.85 -15.63
CA ALA A 92 -3.05 -0.36 -15.14
C ALA A 92 -3.22 -1.41 -16.25
N GLU A 93 -3.49 -0.99 -17.48
CA GLU A 93 -3.63 -1.88 -18.65
C GLU A 93 -2.31 -2.55 -19.00
N GLN A 94 -1.21 -1.80 -19.01
CA GLN A 94 0.12 -2.36 -19.25
C GLN A 94 0.52 -3.36 -18.16
N LEU A 95 0.22 -3.07 -16.89
CA LEU A 95 0.47 -4.00 -15.79
C LEU A 95 -0.36 -5.27 -15.93
N ALA A 96 -1.64 -5.15 -16.28
CA ALA A 96 -2.52 -6.30 -16.51
C ALA A 96 -2.03 -7.16 -17.68
N HIS A 97 -1.61 -6.54 -18.79
CA HIS A 97 -1.04 -7.25 -19.93
C HIS A 97 0.26 -7.97 -19.58
N ALA A 98 1.13 -7.34 -18.79
CA ALA A 98 2.35 -7.97 -18.28
C ALA A 98 2.05 -9.19 -17.40
N ILE A 99 1.07 -9.08 -16.50
CA ILE A 99 0.61 -10.19 -15.64
C ILE A 99 0.10 -11.35 -16.48
N GLU A 100 -0.73 -11.07 -17.49
CA GLU A 100 -1.28 -12.10 -18.37
C GLU A 100 -0.16 -12.84 -19.12
N ARG A 101 0.82 -12.11 -19.64
CA ARG A 101 2.00 -12.69 -20.28
C ARG A 101 2.78 -13.60 -19.32
N LEU A 102 3.07 -13.12 -18.10
CA LEU A 102 3.78 -13.91 -17.09
C LEU A 102 3.02 -15.19 -16.72
N ARG A 103 1.70 -15.12 -16.55
CA ARG A 103 0.83 -16.28 -16.30
C ARG A 103 0.85 -17.28 -17.46
N ARG A 104 0.91 -16.79 -18.71
CA ARG A 104 1.06 -17.66 -19.89
C ARG A 104 2.39 -18.41 -19.87
N GLU A 105 3.49 -17.71 -19.61
CA GLU A 105 4.82 -18.32 -19.52
C GLU A 105 4.93 -19.38 -18.43
N LEU A 106 4.31 -19.13 -17.27
CA LEU A 106 4.30 -20.07 -16.14
C LEU A 106 3.46 -21.33 -16.41
N ARG A 107 2.47 -21.25 -17.31
CA ARG A 107 1.66 -22.40 -17.74
C ARG A 107 2.28 -23.16 -18.92
N GLY A 108 3.16 -22.50 -19.69
CA GLY A 108 3.87 -23.14 -20.79
C GLY A 108 4.89 -24.16 -20.28
N PRO A 109 5.32 -25.11 -21.13
CA PRO A 109 6.40 -26.01 -20.78
C PRO A 109 7.65 -25.20 -20.42
N ILE A 110 8.25 -25.54 -19.28
CA ILE A 110 9.56 -25.01 -18.89
C ILE A 110 10.55 -25.61 -19.88
N ALA A 111 10.98 -24.81 -20.86
CA ALA A 111 11.98 -25.20 -21.85
C ALA A 111 13.35 -25.41 -21.20
#